data_AF-A0A7W0N5V6-F1
#
_entry.id   AF-A0A7W0N5V6-F1
#
_cell.length_a   1.000
_cell.length_b   1.000
_cell.length_c   1.000
_cell.angle_alpha   90.00
_cell.angle_beta   90.00
_cell.angle_gamma   90.00
#
_symmetry.space_group_name_H-M   'P 1'
#
loop_
_entity.id
_entity.type
_entity.pdbx_description
1 polymer ?
#
loop_
_entity_poly.entity_id
_entity_poly.type
_entity_poly.pdbx_seq_one_letter_code
_entity_poly.pdbx_strand_id
1 'polypeptide(L)' 'ITYGKEVNLTETGEYILPQRVEVTRPKEKYKMSLTYQSPESVSIGRTYDPEVFVLENSWNLPEVDLDKKVNTSQSTVKK' A
#
# COMPACT_ATOMS: atom_id res chain seq x y z
N ILE A 1 8.98 0.15 11.17
CA ILE A 1 7.53 0.13 10.88
C ILE A 1 6.85 0.65 12.13
N THR A 2 5.93 1.60 11.97
CA THR A 2 5.23 2.23 13.08
C THR A 2 3.75 1.92 12.92
N TYR A 3 3.13 1.41 13.99
CA TYR A 3 1.71 1.11 14.05
C TYR A 3 1.01 2.23 14.83
N GLY A 4 -0.10 2.72 14.27
CA GLY A 4 -0.98 3.69 14.91
C GLY A 4 -1.95 3.04 15.89
N LYS A 5 -2.96 3.80 16.32
CA LYS A 5 -3.99 3.34 17.25
C LYS A 5 -4.72 2.10 16.72
N GLU A 6 -4.87 1.10 17.57
CA GLU A 6 -5.67 -0.09 17.32
C GLU A 6 -7.17 0.25 17.36
N VAL A 7 -7.90 -0.19 16.35
CA VAL A 7 -9.34 0.00 16.21
C VAL A 7 -10.00 -1.27 15.67
N ASN A 8 -11.28 -1.47 15.98
CA ASN A 8 -12.08 -2.50 15.33
C ASN A 8 -12.44 -2.01 13.92
N LEU A 9 -11.91 -2.69 12.90
CA LEU A 9 -12.17 -2.37 11.49
C LEU A 9 -13.19 -3.31 10.85
N THR A 10 -13.68 -4.32 11.57
CA THR A 10 -14.71 -5.25 11.09
C THR A 10 -15.98 -5.10 11.92
N GLU A 11 -17.14 -5.25 11.28
CA GLU A 11 -18.43 -5.25 11.98
C GLU A 11 -18.52 -6.37 13.03
N THR A 12 -17.85 -7.50 12.78
CA THR A 12 -17.81 -8.64 13.71
C THR A 12 -16.84 -8.43 14.89
N GLY A 13 -15.95 -7.43 14.83
CA GLY A 13 -14.93 -7.20 15.86
C GLY A 13 -13.88 -8.32 15.96
N GLU A 14 -13.85 -9.27 15.03
CA GLU A 14 -12.89 -10.39 15.02
C GLU A 14 -11.43 -9.95 14.86
N TYR A 15 -11.21 -8.77 14.27
CA TYR A 15 -9.86 -8.27 13.99
C TYR A 15 -9.69 -6.85 14.50
N ILE A 16 -8.87 -6.72 15.55
CA ILE A 16 -8.34 -5.45 16.02
C ILE A 16 -7.09 -5.16 15.18
N LEU A 17 -7.12 -4.05 14.42
CA LEU A 17 -6.06 -3.68 13.50
C LEU A 17 -5.64 -2.22 13.75
N PRO A 18 -4.36 -1.87 13.54
CA PRO A 18 -3.92 -0.49 13.63
C PRO A 18 -4.54 0.33 12.50
N GLN A 19 -5.23 1.42 12.84
CA GLN A 19 -5.89 2.31 11.88
C GLN A 19 -4.90 2.89 10.85
N ARG A 20 -3.63 3.05 11.24
CA ARG A 20 -2.57 3.58 10.40
C ARG A 20 -1.33 2.70 10.52
N VAL A 21 -0.71 2.38 9.39
CA VAL A 21 0.58 1.69 9.31
C VAL A 21 1.56 2.56 8.55
N GLU A 22 2.70 2.83 9.13
CA GLU A 22 3.77 3.62 8.52
C GLU A 22 5.03 2.77 8.32
N VAL A 23 5.44 2.63 7.07
CA VAL A 23 6.65 1.90 6.68
C VAL A 23 7.67 2.90 6.19
N THR A 24 8.69 3.15 7.02
CA THR A 24 9.82 4.00 6.66
C THR A 24 11.01 3.13 6.27
N ARG A 25 11.57 3.36 5.08
CA ARG A 25 12.82 2.74 4.62
C ARG A 25 13.90 3.81 4.52
N PRO A 26 14.65 4.08 5.61
CA PRO A 26 15.58 5.20 5.67
C PRO A 26 16.73 5.07 4.66
N LYS A 27 17.19 3.85 4.36
CA LYS A 27 18.23 3.59 3.34
C LYS A 27 17.78 3.97 1.93
N GLU A 28 16.51 3.73 1.62
CA GLU A 28 15.91 3.91 0.30
C GLU A 28 15.17 5.27 0.20
N LYS A 29 15.23 6.08 1.27
CA LYS A 29 14.64 7.43 1.39
C LYS A 29 13.16 7.52 1.01
N TYR A 30 12.38 6.47 1.30
CA TYR A 30 10.94 6.49 1.09
C TYR A 30 10.15 6.11 2.34
N LYS A 31 8.89 6.57 2.37
CA LYS A 31 7.93 6.32 3.44
C LYS A 31 6.57 6.00 2.82
N MET A 32 5.99 4.86 3.20
CA MET A 32 4.63 4.47 2.86
C MET A 32 3.74 4.66 4.09
N SER A 33 2.55 5.21 3.90
CA SER A 33 1.53 5.35 4.94
C SER A 33 0.23 4.74 4.45
N LEU A 34 -0.23 3.68 5.11
CA LEU A 34 -1.51 3.03 4.88
C LEU A 34 -2.47 3.45 5.98
N THR A 35 -3.65 3.96 5.64
CA THR A 35 -4.71 4.30 6.61
C THR A 35 -5.97 3.54 6.23
N TYR A 36 -6.49 2.74 7.15
CA TYR A 36 -7.73 2.02 6.95
C TYR A 36 -8.93 2.92 7.27
N GLN A 37 -9.97 2.84 6.45
CA GLN A 37 -11.24 3.51 6.71
C GLN A 37 -12.14 2.62 7.57
N SER A 38 -12.95 3.23 8.45
CA SER A 38 -13.96 2.48 9.19
C SER A 38 -15.07 2.00 8.23
N PRO A 39 -15.68 0.83 8.47
CA PRO A 39 -16.75 0.29 7.61
C PRO A 39 -17.91 1.27 7.38
N GLU A 40 -18.31 1.99 8.43
CA GLU A 40 -19.36 3.02 8.39
C GLU A 40 -19.03 4.21 7.48
N SER A 41 -17.74 4.44 7.18
CA SER A 41 -17.28 5.49 6.27
C SER A 41 -17.14 5.02 4.81
N VAL A 42 -17.30 3.71 4.55
CA VAL A 42 -17.16 3.14 3.20
C VAL A 42 -18.43 3.40 2.41
N SER A 43 -18.34 4.25 1.38
CA SER A 43 -19.43 4.45 0.42
C SER A 43 -19.32 3.45 -0.74
N ILE A 44 -20.25 2.50 -0.79
CA ILE A 44 -20.37 1.52 -1.89
C ILE A 44 -21.26 2.12 -2.99
N GLY A 45 -20.93 1.87 -4.27
CA GLY A 45 -21.74 2.31 -5.42
C GLY A 45 -21.45 3.73 -5.91
N ARG A 46 -20.37 4.37 -5.44
CA ARG A 46 -19.89 5.62 -6.06
C ARG A 46 -19.32 5.33 -7.44
N THR A 47 -19.74 6.12 -8.42
CA THR A 47 -19.07 6.16 -9.72
C THR A 47 -17.85 7.06 -9.59
N TYR A 48 -16.68 6.51 -9.89
CA TYR A 48 -15.43 7.25 -9.92
C TYR A 48 -15.00 7.44 -11.36
N ASP A 49 -14.36 8.57 -11.64
CA ASP A 49 -13.79 8.83 -12.96
C ASP A 49 -12.65 7.84 -13.24
N PRO A 50 -12.53 7.26 -14.46
CA PRO A 50 -11.43 6.35 -14.80
C PRO A 50 -10.04 6.88 -14.46
N GLU A 51 -9.82 8.20 -14.52
CA GLU A 51 -8.53 8.82 -14.23
C GLU A 51 -8.04 8.57 -12.81
N VAL A 52 -8.94 8.37 -11.82
CA VAL A 52 -8.51 8.13 -10.43
C VAL A 52 -7.88 6.76 -10.20
N PHE A 53 -8.02 5.84 -11.16
CA PHE A 53 -7.40 4.52 -11.14
C PHE A 53 -6.07 4.49 -11.88
N VAL A 54 -5.65 5.60 -12.48
CA VAL A 54 -4.35 5.74 -13.13
C VAL A 54 -3.34 6.14 -12.05
N LEU A 55 -2.26 5.37 -11.93
CA LEU A 55 -1.16 5.72 -11.03
C LEU A 55 -0.37 6.88 -11.65
N GLU A 56 -0.55 8.08 -11.13
CA GLU A 56 0.20 9.26 -11.56
C GLU A 56 1.39 9.55 -10.66
N ASN A 57 2.55 9.80 -11.28
CA ASN A 57 3.76 10.22 -10.59
C ASN A 57 3.79 11.76 -10.42
N SER A 58 2.95 12.29 -9.54
CA SER A 58 2.79 13.74 -9.34
C SER A 58 4.06 14.46 -8.83
N TRP A 59 5.05 13.73 -8.32
CA TRP A 59 6.31 14.28 -7.80
C TRP A 59 7.51 14.05 -8.73
N ASN A 60 7.26 13.52 -9.92
CA ASN A 60 8.28 13.26 -10.93
C ASN A 60 9.47 12.45 -10.37
N LEU A 61 9.16 11.48 -9.49
CA LEU A 61 10.15 10.60 -8.89
C LEU A 61 10.76 9.66 -9.94
N PRO A 62 12.01 9.21 -9.78
CA PRO A 62 12.58 8.20 -10.66
C PRO A 62 11.75 6.92 -10.64
N GLU A 63 11.24 6.48 -11.79
CA GLU A 63 10.49 5.25 -11.91
C GLU A 63 11.45 4.04 -11.87
N VAL A 64 11.19 3.11 -10.95
CA VAL A 64 11.95 1.88 -10.83
C VAL A 64 11.03 0.72 -11.19
N ASP A 65 11.29 0.10 -12.33
CA ASP A 65 10.62 -1.13 -12.74
C ASP A 65 11.04 -2.30 -11.83
N LEU A 66 10.09 -2.76 -11.02
CA LEU A 66 10.30 -3.82 -10.04
C LEU A 66 10.22 -5.23 -10.66
N ASP A 67 9.60 -5.40 -11.83
CA ASP A 67 9.45 -6.69 -12.51
C ASP A 67 10.78 -7.16 -13.13
N LYS A 68 11.67 -6.22 -13.44
CA LYS A 68 13.04 -6.54 -13.89
C LYS A 68 13.85 -7.33 -12.86
N LYS A 69 13.61 -7.14 -11.56
CA LYS A 69 14.39 -7.82 -10.50
C LYS A 69 14.03 -9.30 -10.34
N VAL A 70 12.82 -9.72 -10.72
CA VAL A 70 12.37 -11.11 -10.57
C VAL A 70 13.09 -12.04 -11.56
N ASN A 71 13.43 -11.54 -12.75
CA ASN A 71 14.13 -12.33 -13.78
C ASN A 71 15.60 -12.67 -13.43
N THR A 72 16.28 -11.88 -12.60
CA THR A 72 17.68 -12.12 -12.23
C THR A 72 17.81 -13.22 -11.16
N SER A 73 16.77 -13.46 -10.36
CA SER A 73 16.78 -14.49 -9.31
C SER A 73 16.40 -15.89 -9.82
N GLN A 74 15.87 -16.02 -11.05
CA GLN A 74 15.51 -17.32 -11.65
C GLN A 74 16.56 -17.87 -12.64
N SER A 75 17.56 -17.08 -13.03
CA SER A 75 18.55 -17.48 -14.05
C SER A 75 19.81 -18.16 -13.49
N THR A 76 19.94 -18.34 -12.17
CA THR A 76 21.09 -19.03 -11.53
C THR A 76 20.84 -20.49 -11.14
N VAL A 77 19.69 -21.08 -11.49
CA VAL A 77 19.41 -22.51 -11.23
C VAL A 77 18.97 -23.23 -12.50
N LYS A 78 19.84 -23.29 -13.52
CA LYS A 78 19.88 -24.41 -14.48
C LYS A 78 21.32 -24.56 -14.99
N LYS A 79 22.07 -25.46 -14.36
CA LYS A 79 23.25 -26.11 -14.92
C LYS A 79 22.93 -27.59 -15.08
#